data_AF-A0A6C7EIL7-F1
#
_entry.id   AF-A0A6C7EIL7-F1
#
_cell.length_a   1.000
_cell.length_b   1.000
_cell.length_c   1.000
_cell.angle_alpha   90.00
_cell.angle_beta   90.00
_cell.angle_gamma   90.00
#
_symmetry.space_group_name_H-M   'P 1'
#
loop_
_entity.id
_entity.type
_entity.pdbx_description
1 polymer ?
#
loop_
_entity_poly.entity_id
_entity_poly.type
_entity_poly.pdbx_seq_one_letter_code
_entity_poly.pdbx_strand_id
1 'polypeptide(L)' 'MELGADRVLQIETYGSADRAVPGKVSQVIQLDRSAALALKAIIERAFPEH' A
#
# COMPACT_ATOMS: atom_id res chain seq x y z
N MET A 1 27.90 -5.46 10.51
CA MET A 1 26.55 -6.04 10.68
C MET A 1 25.60 -5.17 9.90
N GLU A 2 25.22 -5.60 8.71
CA GLU A 2 24.13 -4.97 7.97
C GLU A 2 22.84 -5.45 8.65
N LEU A 3 22.16 -4.58 9.41
CA LEU A 3 20.79 -4.83 9.83
C LEU A 3 19.96 -4.85 8.55
N GLY A 4 19.75 -6.03 7.96
CA GLY A 4 18.89 -6.19 6.80
C GLY A 4 17.51 -5.66 7.16
N ALA A 5 17.21 -4.44 6.73
CA ALA A 5 15.96 -3.79 7.03
C ALA A 5 14.83 -4.70 6.59
N ASP A 6 13.95 -5.09 7.52
CA ASP A 6 12.80 -5.91 7.21
C ASP A 6 12.03 -5.25 6.06
N ARG A 7 11.85 -6.01 4.96
CA ARG A 7 11.26 -5.49 3.73
C ARG A 7 9.82 -5.05 4.00
N VAL A 8 9.55 -3.77 3.81
CA VAL A 8 8.21 -3.18 3.91
C VAL A 8 7.61 -2.89 2.54
N LEU A 9 6.30 -3.04 2.41
CA LEU A 9 5.52 -2.57 1.27
C LEU A 9 5.01 -1.16 1.57
N GLN A 10 5.39 -0.18 0.76
CA GLN A 10 4.86 1.18 0.82
C GLN A 10 3.80 1.40 -0.26
N ILE A 11 2.62 1.85 0.15
CA ILE A 11 1.52 2.25 -0.73
C ILE A 11 1.31 3.74 -0.53
N GLU A 12 1.44 4.49 -1.62
CA GLU A 12 1.16 5.92 -1.66
C GLU A 12 -0.19 6.13 -2.32
N THR A 13 -1.11 6.78 -1.61
CA THR A 13 -2.42 7.08 -2.18
C THR A 13 -2.43 8.51 -2.69
N TYR A 14 -2.65 8.61 -3.99
CA TYR A 14 -2.90 9.85 -4.69
C TYR A 14 -4.42 10.01 -4.72
N GLY A 15 -4.92 11.16 -4.26
CA GLY A 15 -6.36 11.44 -4.30
C GLY A 15 -6.89 11.51 -5.74
N SER A 16 -8.17 11.84 -5.90
CA SER A 16 -8.79 12.05 -7.22
C SER A 16 -8.00 13.02 -8.09
N ALA A 17 -8.09 12.82 -9.42
CA ALA A 17 -7.39 13.63 -10.42
C ALA A 17 -7.73 15.13 -10.34
N ASP A 18 -8.93 15.49 -9.86
CA ASP A 18 -9.41 16.87 -9.68
C ASP A 18 -8.81 17.60 -8.47
N ARG A 19 -7.53 17.37 -8.14
CA ARG A 19 -6.87 18.10 -7.05
C ARG A 19 -6.40 19.47 -7.49
N ALA A 20 -6.58 20.44 -6.60
CA ALA A 20 -5.99 21.78 -6.72
C ALA A 20 -4.45 21.79 -6.75
N VAL A 21 -3.78 20.73 -6.24
CA VAL A 21 -2.33 20.55 -6.30
C VAL A 21 -2.00 19.15 -6.85
N PRO A 22 -1.57 19.05 -8.12
CA PRO A 22 -1.17 17.79 -8.74
C PRO A 22 0.01 17.14 -8.00
N GLY A 23 -0.03 15.81 -7.84
CA GLY A 23 1.10 15.03 -7.33
C GLY A 23 1.31 15.00 -5.81
N LYS A 24 0.47 15.69 -5.01
CA LYS A 24 0.58 15.63 -3.55
C LYS A 24 0.11 14.28 -3.02
N VAL A 25 1.02 13.51 -2.41
CA VAL A 25 0.71 12.28 -1.67
C VAL A 25 -0.27 12.61 -0.55
N SER A 26 -1.38 11.86 -0.48
CA SER A 26 -2.41 12.06 0.55
C SER A 26 -2.05 11.32 1.82
N GLN A 27 -1.64 10.07 1.65
CA GLN A 27 -1.35 9.15 2.72
C GLN A 27 -0.25 8.20 2.24
N VAL A 28 0.62 7.84 3.17
CA VAL A 28 1.63 6.79 2.99
C VAL A 28 1.27 5.68 3.96
N ILE A 29 1.10 4.47 3.46
CA ILE A 29 0.83 3.28 4.27
C ILE A 29 2.03 2.35 4.12
N GLN A 30 2.66 1.98 5.22
CA GLN A 30 3.74 1.01 5.24
C GLN A 30 3.27 -0.27 5.93
N LEU A 31 3.47 -1.40 5.26
CA LEU A 31 3.04 -2.71 5.72
C LEU A 31 4.27 -3.62 5.85
N ASP A 32 4.40 -4.26 7.00
CA ASP A 32 5.30 -5.40 7.13
C ASP A 32 4.76 -6.61 6.36
N ARG A 33 5.53 -7.71 6.37
CA ARG A 33 5.15 -8.95 5.69
C ARG A 33 3.79 -9.50 6.12
N SER A 34 3.48 -9.46 7.41
CA SER A 34 2.22 -10.01 7.95
C SER A 34 1.02 -9.18 7.47
N ALA A 35 1.14 -7.86 7.59
CA ALA A 35 0.09 -6.93 7.17
C ALA A 35 -0.12 -6.94 5.64
N ALA A 36 0.96 -7.09 4.86
CA ALA A 36 0.86 -7.23 3.40
C ALA A 36 0.10 -8.50 2.98
N LEU A 37 0.30 -9.63 3.69
CA LEU A 37 -0.45 -10.87 3.45
C LEU A 37 -1.93 -10.73 3.82
N ALA A 38 -2.23 -10.02 4.91
CA ALA A 38 -3.62 -9.73 5.29
C ALA A 38 -4.32 -8.86 4.23
N LEU A 39 -3.65 -7.83 3.72
CA LEU A 39 -4.18 -7.00 2.64
C LEU A 39 -4.46 -7.82 1.38
N LYS A 40 -3.52 -8.69 0.97
CA LYS A 40 -3.72 -9.59 -0.17
C LYS A 40 -4.99 -10.43 -0.02
N ALA A 41 -5.19 -11.05 1.14
CA ALA A 41 -6.39 -11.86 1.38
C ALA A 41 -7.70 -11.05 1.34
N ILE A 42 -7.67 -9.79 1.80
CA ILE A 42 -8.83 -8.88 1.69
C ILE A 42 -9.12 -8.56 0.23
N ILE A 43 -8.10 -8.25 -0.57
CA ILE A 43 -8.25 -7.96 -2.01
C ILE A 43 -8.84 -9.16 -2.74
N GLU A 44 -8.30 -10.37 -2.53
CA GLU A 44 -8.79 -11.60 -3.17
C GLU A 44 -10.24 -11.91 -2.80
N ARG A 45 -10.65 -11.62 -1.56
CA ARG A 45 -12.05 -11.79 -1.12
C ARG A 45 -13.00 -10.74 -1.71
N ALA A 46 -12.50 -9.52 -1.95
CA ALA A 46 -13.29 -8.42 -2.50
C ALA A 46 -13.45 -8.53 -4.02
N PHE A 47 -12.43 -9.04 -4.71
CA PHE A 47 -12.37 -9.19 -6.16
C PHE A 47 -12.01 -10.64 -6.53
N PRO A 48 -12.91 -11.61 -6.28
CA PRO A 48 -12.67 -12.98 -6.70
C PRO A 48 -12.62 -13.04 -8.23
N GLU A 49 -11.45 -13.37 -8.80
CA GLU A 49 -11.32 -13.64 -10.24
C GLU A 49 -12.12 -14.91 -10.59
N HIS A 50 -12.95 -14.85 -11.64
CA HIS A 50 -13.61 -16.00 -12.25
C HIS A 50 -12.82 -16.50 -13.46
#